data_AF-A0A1A8PRM9-F1
#
_entry.id   AF-A0A1A8PRM9-F1
#
_cell.length_a   1.000
_cell.length_b   1.000
_cell.length_c   1.000
_cell.angle_alpha   90.00
_cell.angle_beta   90.00
_cell.angle_gamma   90.00
#
_symmetry.space_group_name_H-M   'P 1'
#
loop_
_entity.id
_entity.type
_entity.pdbx_description
1 polymer ?
#
loop_
_entity_poly.entity_id
_entity_poly.type
_entity_poly.pdbx_seq_one_letter_code
_entity_poly.pdbx_strand_id
1 'polypeptide(L)' 'FNELFPEPVYYDPTDYFDIAQHDVDRHDELEYEEVELYKSRQQDKLGLTVCYRTDDEEDLGIYVGEVN' A
#
# COMPACT_ATOMS: atom_id res chain seq x y z
N PHE A 1 32.96 -1.80 38.14
CA PHE A 1 33.55 -0.57 37.60
C PHE A 1 34.66 -0.95 36.63
N ASN A 2 34.31 -1.13 35.36
CA ASN A 2 35.08 -0.67 34.20
C ASN A 2 34.11 -0.68 33.02
N GLU A 3 33.65 0.51 32.65
CA GLU A 3 32.95 0.78 31.38
C GLU A 3 33.92 0.55 30.21
N LEU A 4 33.43 0.54 28.97
CA LEU A 4 33.87 1.45 27.89
C LEU A 4 33.45 0.89 26.51
N PHE A 5 32.30 1.42 26.06
CA PHE A 5 31.84 1.69 24.68
C PHE A 5 31.60 0.53 23.67
N PRO A 6 30.38 0.41 23.10
CA PRO A 6 30.24 -0.25 21.81
C PRO A 6 30.94 0.60 20.74
N GLU A 7 31.83 -0.02 19.96
CA GLU A 7 32.48 0.58 18.80
C GLU A 7 31.42 1.28 17.90
N PRO A 8 31.70 2.49 17.39
CA PRO A 8 30.79 3.14 16.46
C PRO A 8 30.63 2.24 15.23
N VAL A 9 29.42 1.71 15.03
CA VAL A 9 29.06 1.01 13.80
C VAL A 9 29.18 2.03 12.67
N TYR A 10 30.26 1.92 11.90
CA TYR A 10 30.50 2.78 10.74
C TYR A 10 29.40 2.44 9.72
N TYR A 11 28.43 3.35 9.54
CA TYR A 11 27.47 3.26 8.45
C TYR A 11 28.24 3.48 7.14
N ASP A 12 28.33 2.44 6.30
CA ASP A 12 28.88 2.59 4.95
C ASP A 12 27.88 3.41 4.13
N PRO A 13 28.29 4.56 3.54
CA PRO A 13 27.41 5.33 2.66
C PRO A 13 26.85 4.51 1.50
N THR A 14 27.52 3.42 1.14
CA THR A 14 27.09 2.48 0.09
C THR A 14 25.86 1.66 0.51
N ASP A 15 25.67 1.39 1.81
CA ASP A 15 24.47 0.70 2.32
C ASP A 15 23.18 1.52 2.08
N TYR A 16 23.27 2.85 2.06
CA TYR A 16 22.15 3.73 1.72
C TYR A 16 21.76 3.61 0.24
N PHE A 17 22.74 3.41 -0.64
CA PHE A 17 22.50 3.22 -2.08
C PHE A 17 21.94 1.83 -2.39
N ASP A 18 22.33 0.80 -1.64
CA ASP A 18 21.80 -0.56 -1.80
C ASP A 18 20.31 -0.64 -1.38
N ILE A 19 19.94 0.06 -0.29
CA ILE A 19 18.53 0.24 0.12
C ILE A 19 17.75 1.04 -0.94
N ALA A 20 18.33 2.11 -1.48
CA ALA A 20 17.66 2.95 -2.48
C ALA A 20 17.45 2.21 -3.83
N GLN A 21 18.27 1.21 -4.16
CA GLN A 21 18.11 0.40 -5.36
C GLN A 21 17.08 -0.73 -5.18
N HIS A 22 17.01 -1.33 -3.99
CA HIS A 22 16.04 -2.38 -3.68
C HIS A 22 14.59 -1.88 -3.55
N ASP A 23 14.41 -0.57 -3.41
CA ASP A 23 13.10 0.08 -3.29
C ASP A 23 12.43 0.39 -4.64
N VAL A 24 13.17 0.30 -5.76
CA VAL A 24 12.65 0.63 -7.10
C VAL A 24 12.01 -0.58 -7.81
N ASP A 25 12.41 -1.80 -7.45
CA ASP A 25 11.85 -3.06 -7.97
C ASP A 25 10.78 -3.69 -7.05
N ARG A 26 10.46 -3.05 -5.93
CA ARG A 26 9.22 -3.34 -5.20
C ARG A 26 8.06 -2.71 -5.97
N HIS A 27 7.70 -3.35 -7.07
CA HIS A 27 6.38 -3.24 -7.68
C HIS A 27 5.36 -3.35 -6.54
N ASP A 28 4.84 -2.23 -6.04
CA ASP A 28 4.04 -2.15 -4.81
C ASP A 28 3.04 -3.30 -4.80
N GLU A 29 3.31 -4.31 -3.97
CA GLU A 29 2.50 -5.52 -3.91
C GLU A 29 1.20 -5.06 -3.25
N LEU A 30 0.16 -4.83 -4.07
CA LEU A 30 -1.12 -4.32 -3.56
C LEU A 30 -1.61 -5.27 -2.48
N GLU A 31 -1.76 -4.75 -1.26
CA GLU A 31 -2.34 -5.51 -0.15
C GLU A 31 -3.86 -5.52 -0.31
N TYR A 32 -4.42 -6.72 -0.48
CA TYR A 32 -5.87 -6.91 -0.59
C TYR A 32 -6.46 -7.22 0.79
N GLU A 33 -7.52 -6.51 1.16
CA GLU A 33 -8.29 -6.76 2.39
C GLU A 33 -9.74 -7.14 2.06
N GLU A 34 -10.24 -8.21 2.67
CA GLU A 34 -11.65 -8.59 2.60
C GLU A 34 -12.43 -7.85 3.69
N VAL A 35 -13.51 -7.16 3.28
CA VAL A 35 -14.36 -6.39 4.19
C VAL A 35 -15.84 -6.76 4.02
N GLU A 36 -16.59 -6.75 5.11
CA GLU A 36 -18.03 -6.98 5.09
C GLU A 36 -18.79 -5.65 5.18
N LEU A 37 -19.80 -5.48 4.32
CA LEU A 37 -20.68 -4.32 4.33
C LEU A 37 -22.10 -4.73 4.69
N TYR A 38 -22.75 -3.93 5.53
CA TYR A 38 -24.13 -4.16 5.93
C TYR A 38 -24.99 -2.93 5.69
N LYS A 39 -26.24 -3.17 5.30
CA LYS A 39 -27.27 -2.11 5.22
C LYS A 39 -28.04 -2.04 6.54
N SER A 40 -28.20 -0.84 7.10
CA SER A 40 -29.04 -0.64 8.28
C SER A 40 -30.49 -1.07 8.07
N ARG A 41 -31.03 -0.87 6.85
CA ARG A 41 -32.36 -1.37 6.45
C ARG A 41 -32.30 -1.97 5.05
N GLN A 42 -33.24 -2.89 4.76
CA GLN A 42 -33.30 -3.56 3.45
C GLN A 42 -33.44 -2.57 2.27
N GLN A 43 -34.16 -1.47 2.49
CA GLN A 43 -34.46 -0.42 1.52
C GLN A 43 -33.25 0.47 1.20
N ASP A 44 -32.26 0.50 2.09
CA ASP A 44 -31.12 1.39 1.96
C ASP A 44 -30.16 0.89 0.86
N LYS A 45 -29.23 1.76 0.48
CA LYS A 45 -28.09 1.41 -0.38
C LYS A 45 -26.84 1.30 0.48
N LEU A 46 -25.80 0.65 -0.04
CA LEU A 46 -24.50 0.56 0.65
C LEU A 46 -23.70 1.86 0.63
N GLY A 47 -24.13 2.88 -0.13
CA GLY A 47 -23.42 4.16 -0.21
C GLY A 47 -22.19 4.16 -1.13
N LEU A 48 -21.90 3.07 -1.84
CA LEU A 48 -20.76 2.99 -2.76
C LEU A 48 -21.19 3.21 -4.21
N THR A 49 -20.43 4.06 -4.91
CA THR A 49 -20.50 4.20 -6.37
C THR A 49 -19.22 3.62 -6.97
N VAL A 50 -19.37 2.71 -7.94
CA VAL A 50 -18.23 2.05 -8.61
C VAL A 50 -18.08 2.54 -10.05
N CYS A 51 -16.83 2.60 -10.50
CA CYS A 51 -16.43 3.00 -11.84
C CYS A 51 -15.56 1.91 -12.46
N TYR A 52 -15.58 1.83 -13.78
CA TYR A 52 -14.66 0.99 -14.53
C TYR A 52 -13.95 1.86 -15.57
N ARG A 53 -12.73 1.47 -15.92
CA ARG A 53 -11.93 2.12 -16.94
C ARG A 53 -12.49 1.79 -18.33
N THR A 54 -12.48 2.77 -19.22
CA THR A 54 -12.97 2.63 -20.61
C THR A 54 -11.90 2.97 -21.63
N ASP A 55 -10.70 3.31 -21.17
CA ASP A 55 -9.51 3.43 -22.00
C ASP A 55 -8.92 2.03 -22.27
N ASP A 56 -8.00 1.97 -23.25
CA ASP A 56 -7.40 0.72 -23.74
C ASP A 56 -6.25 0.21 -22.85
N GLU A 57 -6.25 0.53 -21.55
CA GLU A 57 -5.24 0.03 -20.62
C GLU A 57 -5.51 -1.41 -20.18
N GLU A 58 -4.45 -2.14 -19.83
CA GLU A 58 -4.54 -3.58 -19.49
C GLU A 58 -5.27 -3.84 -18.16
N ASP A 59 -5.36 -2.86 -17.26
CA ASP A 59 -6.04 -3.01 -15.98
C ASP A 59 -7.56 -2.84 -16.12
N LEU A 60 -8.27 -3.97 -16.18
CA LEU A 60 -9.73 -4.06 -16.29
C LEU A 60 -10.44 -4.03 -14.91
N GLY A 61 -9.87 -3.31 -13.94
CA GLY A 61 -10.37 -3.23 -12.57
C GLY A 61 -11.72 -2.51 -12.41
N ILE A 62 -12.41 -2.82 -11.31
CA ILE A 62 -13.53 -2.03 -10.79
C ILE A 62 -13.00 -1.21 -9.63
N TYR A 63 -13.23 0.10 -9.68
CA TYR A 63 -12.73 1.06 -8.69
C TYR A 63 -13.90 1.71 -7.96
N VAL A 64 -13.69 2.10 -6.71
CA VAL A 64 -14.66 2.91 -5.96
C VAL A 64 -14.49 4.36 -6.38
N GLY A 65 -15.52 4.94 -6.99
CA GLY A 65 -15.53 6.34 -7.42
C GLY A 65 -16.01 7.30 -6.32
N GLU A 66 -16.93 6.87 -5.47
CA GLU A 66 -17.49 7.68 -4.37
C GLU A 66 -17.97 6.80 -3.21
N VAL A 67 -17.85 7.33 -1.99
CA VAL A 67 -18.36 6.75 -0.73
C VAL A 67 -19.27 7.78 -0.04
N ASN A 68 -20.51 7.40 0.26
CA ASN A 68 -21.56 8.25 0.84
C ASN A 68 -22.01 7.81 2.24
#